data_AF-A0A836TEF5-F1
#
_entry.id   AF-A0A836TEF5-F1
#
_cell.length_a   1.000
_cell.length_b   1.000
_cell.length_c   1.000
_cell.angle_alpha   90.00
_cell.angle_beta   90.00
_cell.angle_gamma   90.00
#
_symmetry.space_group_name_H-M   'P 1'
#
loop_
_entity.id
_entity.type
_entity.pdbx_description
1 polymer ?
#
loop_
_entity_poly.entity_id
_entity_poly.type
_entity_poly.pdbx_seq_one_letter_code
_entity_poly.pdbx_strand_id
1 'polypeptide(L)'
;MASFSPPGAAPHWRSKSAEPAPRRCPLSLCDVDREGLAETVRLAEQSNVCVTPHIVDVSNREQMEKFAADTIAEHGRADLIFNNAGVTLVETVEDMKYEDFEWVMNINFWGMVYGSKAFLPHLRQRGSGHITNISSLFGILSVPAQAAYNS
;
A
#
# COMPACT_ATOMS: atom_id res chain seq x y z
N MET A 1 2.92 1.74 3.28
CA MET A 1 1.52 2.23 3.22
C MET A 1 1.45 3.65 3.78
N ALA A 2 1.61 4.69 2.97
CA ALA A 2 1.27 6.09 3.30
C ALA A 2 1.24 6.92 2.02
N SER A 3 0.36 7.90 1.92
CA SER A 3 0.38 8.92 0.86
C SER A 3 0.53 10.28 1.51
N PHE A 4 1.61 10.99 1.20
CA PHE A 4 1.78 12.41 1.50
C PHE A 4 1.85 13.18 0.18
N SER A 5 1.02 14.23 0.03
CA SER A 5 1.21 15.22 -1.03
C SER A 5 2.19 16.30 -0.54
N PRO A 6 3.13 16.77 -1.38
CA PRO A 6 4.05 17.84 -1.01
C PRO A 6 3.30 19.18 -0.83
N PRO A 7 3.83 20.09 0.01
CA PRO A 7 3.23 21.40 0.20
C PRO A 7 3.41 22.25 -1.06
N GLY A 8 2.33 22.51 -1.79
CA GLY A 8 2.33 23.48 -2.90
C GLY A 8 1.59 23.06 -4.17
N ALA A 9 1.25 21.78 -4.34
CA ALA A 9 0.40 21.35 -5.45
C ALA A 9 -1.07 21.38 -5.01
N ALA A 10 -1.87 22.29 -5.55
CA ALA A 10 -3.32 22.26 -5.36
C ALA A 10 -3.88 21.03 -6.09
N PRO A 11 -4.44 20.02 -5.40
CA PRO A 11 -4.94 18.84 -6.08
C PRO A 11 -6.29 19.14 -6.73
N HIS A 12 -6.44 18.70 -7.98
CA HIS A 12 -7.59 18.96 -8.85
C HIS A 12 -8.90 18.24 -8.45
N TRP A 13 -8.97 17.59 -7.28
CA TRP A 13 -10.17 16.86 -6.83
C TRP A 13 -11.12 17.67 -5.92
N ARG A 14 -10.91 18.97 -5.73
CA ARG A 14 -11.81 19.81 -4.91
C ARG A 14 -13.19 20.00 -5.55
N SER A 15 -14.08 19.01 -5.44
CA SER A 15 -15.52 19.26 -5.39
C SER A 15 -15.89 19.59 -3.95
N LYS A 16 -16.31 20.85 -3.72
CA LYS A 16 -16.81 21.33 -2.43
C LYS A 16 -17.99 20.47 -1.95
N SER A 17 -17.79 19.73 -0.88
CA SER A 17 -18.85 19.18 -0.05
C SER A 17 -18.33 19.20 1.37
N ALA A 18 -19.12 19.76 2.29
CA ALA A 18 -18.77 20.09 3.67
C ALA A 18 -17.83 19.05 4.31
N GLU A 19 -16.56 19.41 4.51
CA GLU A 19 -15.59 18.51 5.13
C GLU A 19 -15.98 18.29 6.60
N PRO A 20 -16.25 17.03 7.01
CA PRO A 20 -16.26 16.68 8.43
C PRO A 20 -14.88 17.00 9.01
N ALA A 21 -14.82 17.32 10.31
CA ALA A 21 -13.56 17.46 11.04
C ALA A 21 -12.56 16.35 10.66
N PRO A 22 -11.24 16.65 10.53
CA PRO A 22 -10.25 15.68 10.08
C PRO A 22 -10.40 14.39 10.88
N ARG A 23 -10.77 13.31 10.19
CA ARG A 23 -11.02 12.02 10.84
C ARG A 23 -9.70 11.54 11.41
N ARG A 24 -9.61 11.48 12.74
CA ARG A 24 -8.50 10.86 13.46
C ARG A 24 -8.53 9.36 13.20
N CYS A 25 -7.88 8.93 12.13
CA CYS A 25 -7.75 7.52 11.77
C CYS A 25 -6.43 7.00 12.33
N PRO A 26 -6.44 6.01 13.24
CA PRO A 26 -5.24 5.25 13.56
C PRO A 26 -4.61 4.66 12.30
N LEU A 27 -3.29 4.56 12.29
CA LEU A 27 -2.51 4.10 11.15
C LEU A 27 -1.66 2.90 11.56
N SER A 28 -1.82 1.79 10.84
CA SER A 28 -0.87 0.69 10.85
C SER A 28 -0.08 0.75 9.54
N LEU A 29 1.18 1.15 9.64
CA LEU A 29 2.04 1.46 8.50
C LEU A 29 3.02 0.31 8.31
N CYS A 30 3.11 -0.21 7.09
CA CYS A 30 4.15 -1.19 6.75
C CYS A 30 4.99 -0.74 5.56
N ASP A 31 6.28 -1.09 5.61
CA ASP A 31 7.23 -0.92 4.52
C ASP A 31 8.44 -1.87 4.71
N VAL A 32 9.18 -2.17 3.64
CA VAL A 32 10.45 -2.89 3.73
C VAL A 32 11.60 -1.93 4.04
N ASP A 33 11.46 -0.66 3.64
CA ASP A 33 12.42 0.41 3.96
C ASP A 33 12.21 0.92 5.39
N ARG A 34 13.16 0.59 6.28
CA ARG A 34 13.15 1.01 7.69
C ARG A 34 13.26 2.51 7.85
N GLU A 35 14.07 3.17 7.04
CA GLU A 35 14.35 4.60 7.19
C GLU A 35 13.18 5.42 6.64
N GLY A 36 12.69 5.08 5.44
CA GLY A 36 11.48 5.68 4.87
C GLY A 36 10.25 5.49 5.74
N LEU A 37 10.08 4.31 6.36
CA LEU A 37 9.00 4.07 7.31
C LEU A 37 9.12 4.95 8.56
N ALA A 38 10.31 5.06 9.14
CA ALA A 38 10.53 5.89 10.32
C ALA A 38 10.23 7.37 10.06
N GLU A 39 10.62 7.90 8.90
CA GLU A 39 10.28 9.27 8.50
C GLU A 39 8.77 9.45 8.31
N THR A 40 8.11 8.47 7.70
CA THR A 40 6.64 8.48 7.53
C THR A 40 5.91 8.50 8.87
N VAL A 41 6.36 7.69 9.85
CA VAL A 41 5.81 7.69 11.21
C VAL A 41 5.95 9.07 11.84
N ARG A 42 7.15 9.68 11.76
CA ARG A 42 7.41 11.02 12.31
C ARG A 42 6.47 12.09 11.72
N LEU A 43 6.16 12.01 10.43
CA LEU A 43 5.19 12.89 9.78
C LEU A 43 3.76 12.61 10.24
N ALA A 44 3.39 11.33 10.39
CA ALA A 44 2.06 10.91 10.78
C ALA A 44 1.72 11.25 12.25
N GLU A 45 2.69 11.16 13.16
CA GLU A 45 2.53 11.48 14.59
C GLU A 45 2.10 12.94 14.83
N GLN A 46 2.45 13.85 13.91
CA GLN A 46 2.00 15.25 13.96
C GLN A 46 0.47 15.40 13.90
N SER A 47 -0.23 14.36 13.44
CA SER A 47 -1.70 14.32 13.35
C SER A 47 -2.38 13.85 14.64
N ASN A 48 -1.62 13.55 15.70
CA ASN A 48 -2.14 13.11 17.01
C ASN A 48 -3.12 11.92 16.89
N VAL A 49 -2.68 10.91 16.14
CA VAL A 49 -3.33 9.60 15.97
C VAL A 49 -2.38 8.50 16.41
N CYS A 50 -2.92 7.33 16.76
CA CYS A 50 -2.08 6.15 17.01
C CYS A 50 -1.43 5.69 15.70
N VAL A 51 -0.11 5.50 15.71
CA VAL A 51 0.68 5.03 14.56
C VAL A 51 1.52 3.84 15.00
N THR A 52 1.40 2.71 14.30
CA THR A 52 2.23 1.51 14.55
C THR A 52 3.02 1.16 13.28
N PRO A 53 4.37 1.21 13.31
CA PRO A 53 5.19 0.78 12.20
C PRO A 53 5.48 -0.72 12.20
N HIS A 54 5.44 -1.34 11.02
CA HIS A 54 5.73 -2.75 10.80
C HIS A 54 6.71 -2.91 9.64
N ILE A 55 7.83 -3.60 9.85
CA ILE A 55 8.74 -3.93 8.75
C ILE A 55 8.24 -5.19 8.07
N VAL A 56 7.77 -5.03 6.84
CA VAL A 56 7.06 -6.06 6.09
C VAL A 56 7.50 -6.02 4.64
N ASP A 57 8.00 -7.15 4.17
CA ASP A 57 8.10 -7.42 2.75
C ASP A 57 6.75 -7.91 2.24
N VAL A 58 6.07 -7.09 1.43
CA VAL A 58 4.75 -7.43 0.88
C VAL A 58 4.79 -8.65 -0.02
N SER A 59 5.95 -8.99 -0.61
CA SER A 59 6.11 -10.19 -1.42
C SER A 59 6.14 -11.48 -0.59
N ASN A 60 6.26 -11.36 0.74
CA ASN A 60 6.23 -12.48 1.66
C ASN A 60 4.83 -12.64 2.28
N ARG A 61 4.16 -13.74 1.93
CA ARG A 61 2.79 -14.03 2.37
C ARG A 61 2.66 -14.13 3.88
N GLU A 62 3.57 -14.84 4.54
CA GLU A 62 3.54 -15.05 5.98
C GLU A 62 3.74 -13.75 6.75
N GLN A 63 4.59 -12.84 6.25
CA GLN A 63 4.75 -11.51 6.83
C GLN A 63 3.48 -10.66 6.68
N MET A 64 2.79 -10.74 5.54
CA MET A 64 1.51 -10.04 5.33
C MET A 64 0.38 -10.59 6.22
N GLU A 65 0.32 -11.91 6.40
CA GLU A 65 -0.62 -12.55 7.34
C GLU A 65 -0.35 -12.11 8.78
N LYS A 66 0.93 -12.08 9.18
CA LYS A 66 1.34 -11.59 10.50
C LYS A 66 1.00 -10.10 10.68
N PHE A 67 1.30 -9.26 9.69
CA PHE A 67 0.99 -7.84 9.72
C PHE A 67 -0.50 -7.59 9.94
N ALA A 68 -1.37 -8.29 9.21
CA ALA A 68 -2.81 -8.17 9.42
C ALA A 68 -3.23 -8.56 10.85
N ALA A 69 -2.70 -9.67 11.38
CA ALA A 69 -2.98 -10.09 12.74
C ALA A 69 -2.51 -9.06 13.78
N ASP A 70 -1.30 -8.53 13.64
CA ASP A 70 -0.75 -7.52 14.54
C ASP A 70 -1.58 -6.22 14.47
N THR A 71 -1.92 -5.74 13.26
CA THR A 71 -2.79 -4.57 13.08
C THR A 71 -4.11 -4.72 13.83
N ILE A 72 -4.77 -5.88 13.72
CA ILE A 72 -6.04 -6.12 14.41
C ILE A 72 -5.85 -6.19 15.93
N ALA A 73 -4.75 -6.78 16.41
CA ALA A 73 -4.45 -6.84 17.83
C ALA A 73 -4.16 -5.45 18.44
N GLU A 74 -3.42 -4.60 17.73
CA GLU A 74 -3.00 -3.27 18.19
C GLU A 74 -4.10 -2.22 18.07
N HIS A 75 -4.87 -2.24 16.97
CA HIS A 75 -5.87 -1.21 16.65
C HIS A 75 -7.30 -1.66 16.91
N GLY A 76 -7.52 -2.95 17.20
CA GLY A 76 -8.82 -3.58 17.36
C GLY A 76 -9.61 -3.78 16.06
N ARG A 77 -9.24 -3.08 14.98
CA ARG A 77 -9.87 -3.16 13.66
C ARG A 77 -8.97 -2.60 12.56
N ALA A 78 -9.28 -2.98 11.32
CA ALA A 78 -8.80 -2.32 10.12
C ALA A 78 -9.99 -2.11 9.19
N ASP A 79 -10.27 -0.84 8.83
CA ASP A 79 -11.44 -0.50 8.00
C ASP A 79 -11.06 -0.15 6.55
N LEU A 80 -9.84 0.36 6.34
CA LEU A 80 -9.35 0.84 5.06
C LEU A 80 -8.00 0.20 4.79
N ILE A 81 -7.93 -0.62 3.75
CA ILE A 81 -6.73 -1.32 3.33
C ILE A 81 -6.26 -0.71 2.00
N PHE A 82 -4.98 -0.41 1.92
CA PHE A 82 -4.34 0.23 0.79
C PHE A 82 -3.15 -0.64 0.35
N ASN A 83 -3.34 -1.41 -0.70
CA ASN A 83 -2.26 -2.14 -1.35
C ASN A 83 -1.55 -1.17 -2.30
N ASN A 84 -0.48 -0.55 -1.80
CA ASN A 84 0.22 0.54 -2.48
C ASN A 84 1.68 0.21 -2.85
N ALA A 85 2.30 -0.73 -2.13
CA ALA A 85 3.69 -1.09 -2.41
C ALA A 85 3.83 -1.55 -3.86
N GLY A 86 4.83 -1.02 -4.55
CA GLY A 86 5.06 -1.31 -5.96
C GLY A 86 6.44 -0.87 -6.39
N VAL A 87 7.01 -1.61 -7.33
CA VAL A 87 8.29 -1.33 -7.96
C VAL A 87 8.10 -1.27 -9.47
N THR A 88 9.00 -0.58 -10.16
CA THR A 88 9.01 -0.53 -11.63
C THR A 88 10.40 -0.91 -12.13
N LEU A 89 10.43 -1.52 -13.30
CA LEU A 89 11.65 -1.85 -14.01
C LEU A 89 11.50 -1.41 -15.46
N VAL A 90 12.53 -0.75 -15.97
CA VAL A 90 12.65 -0.39 -17.38
C VAL A 90 13.74 -1.24 -18.00
N GLU A 91 13.34 -2.24 -18.76
CA GLU A 91 14.24 -3.12 -19.51
C GLU A 91 13.52 -3.77 -20.69
N THR A 92 14.27 -4.08 -21.75
CA THR A 92 13.73 -4.85 -22.87
C THR A 92 13.36 -6.27 -22.43
N VAL A 93 12.42 -6.92 -23.13
CA VAL A 93 12.08 -8.33 -22.82
C VAL A 93 13.27 -9.27 -23.08
N GLU A 94 14.15 -8.92 -24.01
CA GLU A 94 15.33 -9.71 -24.35
C GLU A 94 16.38 -9.69 -23.24
N ASP A 95 16.58 -8.54 -22.61
CA ASP A 95 17.61 -8.33 -21.59
C ASP A 95 17.09 -8.58 -20.15
N MET A 96 15.77 -8.52 -19.95
CA MET A 96 15.14 -8.74 -18.65
C MET A 96 15.28 -10.19 -18.23
N LYS A 97 15.77 -10.41 -17.01
CA LYS A 97 15.95 -11.75 -16.46
C LYS A 97 14.63 -12.26 -15.88
N TYR A 98 14.50 -13.57 -15.72
CA TYR A 98 13.33 -14.15 -15.06
C TYR A 98 13.16 -13.62 -13.63
N GLU A 99 14.26 -13.43 -12.91
CA GLU A 99 14.25 -12.92 -11.54
C GLU A 99 13.68 -11.49 -11.46
N ASP A 100 13.83 -10.70 -12.52
CA ASP A 100 13.26 -9.35 -12.62
C ASP A 100 11.73 -9.39 -12.76
N PHE A 101 11.22 -10.28 -13.62
CA PHE A 101 9.79 -10.54 -13.73
C PHE A 101 9.22 -11.03 -12.40
N GLU A 102 9.87 -12.02 -11.79
CA GLU A 102 9.46 -12.57 -10.50
C GLU A 102 9.45 -11.48 -9.43
N TRP A 103 10.48 -10.64 -9.34
CA TRP A 103 10.55 -9.55 -8.38
C TRP A 103 9.40 -8.56 -8.53
N VAL A 104 9.15 -8.07 -9.76
CA VAL A 104 8.06 -7.12 -10.03
C VAL A 104 6.70 -7.76 -9.74
N MET A 105 6.47 -9.00 -10.20
CA MET A 105 5.20 -9.71 -9.98
C MET A 105 4.96 -10.06 -8.52
N ASN A 106 6.01 -10.47 -7.80
CA ASN A 106 5.92 -10.83 -6.39
C ASN A 106 5.55 -9.63 -5.52
N ILE A 107 6.00 -8.43 -5.88
CA ILE A 107 5.66 -7.19 -5.17
C ILE A 107 4.31 -6.63 -5.65
N ASN A 108 4.19 -6.32 -6.94
CA ASN A 108 3.08 -5.52 -7.47
C ASN A 108 1.76 -6.30 -7.53
N PHE A 109 1.83 -7.58 -7.89
CA PHE A 109 0.65 -8.43 -7.99
C PHE A 109 0.45 -9.25 -6.72
N TRP A 110 1.42 -10.10 -6.36
CA TRP A 110 1.26 -10.99 -5.23
C TRP A 110 1.18 -10.25 -3.90
N GLY A 111 1.96 -9.19 -3.69
CA GLY A 111 1.83 -8.36 -2.48
C GLY A 111 0.43 -7.77 -2.30
N MET A 112 -0.19 -7.30 -3.39
CA MET A 112 -1.59 -6.86 -3.37
C MET A 112 -2.55 -8.03 -3.07
N VAL A 113 -2.33 -9.21 -3.66
CA VAL A 113 -3.14 -10.40 -3.39
C VAL A 113 -3.04 -10.80 -1.91
N TYR A 114 -1.83 -10.86 -1.34
CA TYR A 114 -1.60 -11.24 0.04
C TYR A 114 -2.22 -10.25 1.01
N GLY A 115 -2.02 -8.93 0.81
CA GLY A 115 -2.69 -7.91 1.62
C GLY A 115 -4.21 -8.01 1.54
N SER A 116 -4.76 -8.14 0.33
CA SER A 116 -6.20 -8.32 0.15
C SER A 116 -6.73 -9.56 0.88
N LYS A 117 -6.06 -10.71 0.75
CA LYS A 117 -6.49 -11.97 1.37
C LYS A 117 -6.34 -11.96 2.88
N ALA A 118 -5.28 -11.34 3.42
CA ALA A 118 -5.01 -11.28 4.85
C ALA A 118 -6.08 -10.44 5.59
N PHE A 119 -6.49 -9.30 5.02
CA PHE A 119 -7.46 -8.41 5.67
C PHE A 119 -8.93 -8.72 5.35
N LEU A 120 -9.24 -9.38 4.22
CA LEU A 120 -10.62 -9.62 3.78
C LEU A 120 -11.50 -10.36 4.82
N PRO A 121 -11.03 -11.40 5.55
CA PRO A 121 -11.83 -12.04 6.58
C PRO A 121 -12.31 -11.06 7.67
N HIS A 122 -11.44 -10.15 8.10
CA HIS A 122 -11.75 -9.13 9.12
C HIS A 122 -12.80 -8.14 8.62
N LEU A 123 -12.65 -7.64 7.38
CA LEU A 123 -13.62 -6.73 6.76
C LEU A 123 -14.99 -7.40 6.59
N ARG A 124 -15.02 -8.68 6.19
CA ARG A 124 -16.25 -9.46 6.04
C ARG A 124 -16.96 -9.68 7.37
N GLN A 125 -16.21 -10.03 8.43
CA GLN A 125 -16.77 -10.22 9.77
C GLN A 125 -17.40 -8.93 10.30
N ARG A 126 -16.76 -7.78 10.03
CA ARG A 126 -17.25 -6.45 10.42
C ARG A 126 -18.45 -5.99 9.57
N GLY A 127 -18.61 -6.54 8.36
CA GLY A 127 -19.65 -6.16 7.42
C GLY A 127 -19.45 -4.77 6.80
N SER A 128 -18.24 -4.20 6.88
CA SER A 128 -17.92 -2.88 6.33
C SER A 128 -16.41 -2.64 6.31
N GLY A 129 -15.98 -1.88 5.32
CA GLY A 129 -14.59 -1.52 5.06
C GLY A 129 -14.31 -1.51 3.57
N HIS A 130 -13.12 -1.08 3.18
CA HIS A 130 -12.74 -0.93 1.77
C HIS A 130 -11.29 -1.40 1.56
N ILE A 131 -11.07 -2.11 0.45
CA ILE A 131 -9.74 -2.42 -0.07
C ILE A 131 -9.52 -1.56 -1.31
N THR A 132 -8.45 -0.77 -1.30
CA THR A 132 -8.01 0.06 -2.43
C THR A 132 -6.68 -0.48 -2.93
N ASN A 133 -6.63 -0.85 -4.21
CA ASN A 133 -5.41 -1.30 -4.87
C ASN A 133 -4.90 -0.15 -5.74
N ILE A 134 -3.66 0.28 -5.48
CA ILE A 134 -3.02 1.30 -6.29
C ILE A 134 -2.33 0.61 -7.46
N SER A 135 -2.88 0.84 -8.65
CA SER A 135 -2.28 0.40 -9.91
C SER A 135 -1.73 1.61 -10.66
N SER A 136 -1.38 1.44 -11.93
CA SER A 136 -0.88 2.47 -12.83
C SER A 136 -1.74 2.55 -14.09
N LEU A 137 -1.63 3.67 -14.82
CA LEU A 137 -2.11 3.76 -16.21
C LEU A 137 -1.56 2.60 -17.06
N PHE A 138 -0.37 2.11 -16.70
CA PHE A 138 0.30 1.03 -17.41
C PHE A 138 -0.32 -0.36 -17.18
N GLY A 139 -1.30 -0.47 -16.27
CA GLY A 139 -2.19 -1.63 -16.19
C GLY A 139 -3.34 -1.60 -17.22
N ILE A 140 -3.48 -0.50 -17.98
CA ILE A 140 -4.51 -0.33 -19.04
C ILE A 140 -3.87 -0.27 -20.43
N LEU A 141 -2.66 0.27 -20.53
CA LEU A 141 -1.90 0.37 -21.78
C LEU A 141 -0.46 -0.06 -21.56
N SER A 142 0.19 -0.59 -22.60
CA SER A 142 1.57 -1.05 -22.50
C SER A 142 2.54 -0.07 -23.15
N VAL A 143 3.64 0.20 -22.47
CA VAL A 143 4.77 0.99 -22.98
C VAL A 143 5.98 0.09 -23.22
N PRO A 144 6.76 0.27 -24.32
CA PRO A 144 7.98 -0.49 -24.56
C PRO A 144 8.95 -0.45 -23.38
N ALA A 145 9.72 -1.52 -23.22
CA ALA A 145 10.69 -1.73 -22.15
C ALA A 145 10.09 -1.73 -20.71
N GLN A 146 8.78 -1.99 -20.55
CA GLN A 146 8.15 -2.13 -19.23
C GLN A 146 7.33 -3.42 -19.10
N ALA A 147 7.78 -4.50 -19.73
CA ALA A 147 6.98 -5.73 -19.85
C ALA A 147 6.51 -6.28 -18.50
N ALA A 148 7.41 -6.44 -17.53
CA ALA A 148 7.05 -6.91 -16.19
C ALA A 148 6.10 -5.96 -15.45
N TYR A 149 6.24 -4.65 -15.63
CA TYR A 149 5.42 -3.66 -14.91
C TYR A 149 4.02 -3.46 -15.51
N ASN A 150 3.88 -3.65 -16.83
CA ASN A 150 2.59 -3.53 -17.52
C ASN A 150 1.69 -4.78 -17.34
N SER A 151 2.24 -5.89 -16.83
CA SER A 151 1.59 -7.20 -16.76
C SER A 151 0.67 -7.38 -15.54
#